data_AF-A0A3D6DG79-F1
#
_entry.id   AF-A0A3D6DG79-F1
#
_cell.length_a   1.000
_cell.length_b   1.000
_cell.length_c   1.000
_cell.angle_alpha   90.00
_cell.angle_beta   90.00
_cell.angle_gamma   90.00
#
_symmetry.space_group_name_H-M   'P 1'
#
loop_
_entity.id
_entity.type
_entity.pdbx_description
1 polymer ?
#
loop_
_entity_poly.entity_id
_entity_poly.type
_entity_poly.pdbx_seq_one_letter_code
_entity_poly.pdbx_strand_id
1 'polypeptide(L)'
;MEFVWSDNEGIQEVALFTYNPRHTQRFLFHKTTGSTKSQALQSLLEYTQHHKDREQSYTIQWRVAGEPELHTSYFSAGNILLVLDKFFAGRDPHTVQVYSVTLNPLS
;
A
#
# COMPACT_ATOMS: atom_id res chain seq x y z
N MET A 1 -7.47 -7.01 7.89
CA MET A 1 -6.17 -7.12 7.21
C MET A 1 -6.17 -8.41 6.43
N GLU A 2 -5.47 -8.47 5.31
CA GLU A 2 -5.41 -9.64 4.43
C GLU A 2 -3.97 -9.88 4.00
N PHE A 3 -3.53 -11.13 4.04
CA PHE A 3 -2.24 -11.56 3.50
C PHE A 3 -2.48 -12.26 2.15
N VAL A 4 -1.91 -11.72 1.08
CA VAL A 4 -1.94 -12.31 -0.26
C VAL A 4 -0.57 -12.89 -0.55
N TRP A 5 -0.54 -14.15 -0.96
CA TRP A 5 0.69 -14.89 -1.21
C TRP A 5 0.90 -15.12 -2.71
N SER A 6 2.13 -15.03 -3.16
CA SER A 6 2.54 -15.47 -4.50
C SER A 6 3.89 -16.17 -4.45
N ASP A 7 4.11 -17.07 -5.40
CA ASP A 7 5.38 -17.78 -5.61
C ASP A 7 5.93 -17.38 -6.98
N ASN A 8 7.12 -16.78 -6.97
CA ASN A 8 7.83 -16.37 -8.17
C ASN A 8 9.18 -17.07 -8.19
N GLU A 9 9.30 -18.14 -8.98
CA GLU A 9 10.55 -18.90 -9.17
C GLU A 9 11.18 -19.39 -7.85
N GLY A 10 10.34 -19.82 -6.88
CA GLY A 10 10.79 -20.31 -5.58
C GLY A 10 10.99 -19.21 -4.53
N ILE A 11 10.79 -17.95 -4.90
CA ILE A 11 10.73 -16.83 -3.95
C ILE A 11 9.29 -16.67 -3.47
N GLN A 12 9.11 -16.80 -2.15
CA GLN A 12 7.82 -16.57 -1.50
C GLN A 12 7.64 -15.06 -1.29
N GLU A 13 6.61 -14.48 -1.89
CA GLU A 13 6.20 -13.09 -1.65
C GLU A 13 4.92 -13.07 -0.82
N VAL A 14 4.85 -12.15 0.15
CA VAL A 14 3.65 -11.84 0.92
C VAL A 14 3.34 -10.36 0.81
N ALA A 15 2.11 -10.05 0.39
CA ALA A 15 1.57 -8.71 0.35
C ALA A 15 0.50 -8.55 1.45
N LEU A 16 0.70 -7.57 2.33
CA LEU A 16 -0.26 -7.22 3.38
C LEU A 16 -1.17 -6.10 2.90
N PHE A 17 -2.47 -6.38 2.82
CA PHE A 17 -3.50 -5.41 2.51
C PHE A 17 -4.26 -4.97 3.77
N THR A 18 -4.57 -3.68 3.83
CA THR A 18 -5.45 -3.08 4.83
C THR A 18 -6.76 -2.65 4.18
N TYR A 19 -7.87 -2.75 4.90
CA TYR A 19 -9.18 -2.36 4.39
C TYR A 19 -9.61 -1.05 5.03
N ASN A 20 -10.16 -0.15 4.22
CA ASN A 20 -10.94 0.96 4.75
C ASN A 20 -12.35 0.44 5.07
N PRO A 21 -12.78 0.41 6.35
CA PRO A 21 -14.07 -0.15 6.75
C PRO A 21 -15.27 0.62 6.17
N ARG A 22 -15.08 1.83 5.64
CA ARG A 22 -16.16 2.67 5.12
C ARG A 22 -16.50 2.45 3.64
N HIS A 23 -15.54 2.04 2.81
CA HIS A 23 -15.70 2.10 1.33
C HIS A 23 -15.32 0.81 0.60
N THR A 24 -15.25 -0.36 1.28
CA THR A 24 -14.87 -1.68 0.72
C THR A 24 -13.55 -1.71 -0.06
N GLN A 25 -12.76 -0.64 0.00
CA GLN A 25 -11.46 -0.52 -0.65
C GLN A 25 -10.35 -1.12 0.21
N ARG A 26 -9.43 -1.84 -0.45
CA ARG A 26 -8.21 -2.38 0.18
C ARG A 26 -6.96 -1.73 -0.37
N PHE A 27 -5.99 -1.40 0.46
CA PHE A 27 -4.75 -0.77 0.03
C PHE A 27 -3.56 -1.61 0.46
N LEU A 28 -2.52 -1.67 -0.40
CA LEU A 28 -1.29 -2.36 -0.04
C LEU A 28 -0.61 -1.58 1.08
N PHE A 29 -0.43 -2.23 2.21
CA PHE A 29 0.37 -1.72 3.29
C PHE A 29 1.85 -1.89 2.96
N HIS A 30 2.26 -3.13 2.68
CA HIS A 30 3.63 -3.47 2.28
C HIS A 30 3.70 -4.87 1.65
N LYS A 31 4.74 -5.13 0.86
CA LYS A 31 5.06 -6.45 0.34
C LYS A 31 6.51 -6.81 0.66
N THR A 32 6.76 -8.06 1.00
CA THR A 32 8.09 -8.58 1.29
C THR A 32 8.28 -9.95 0.64
N THR A 33 9.55 -10.31 0.44
CA THR A 33 9.93 -11.59 -0.13
C THR A 33 10.83 -12.36 0.83
N GLY A 34 10.93 -13.67 0.61
CA GLY A 34 11.87 -14.55 1.30
C GLY A 34 11.99 -15.89 0.60
N SER A 35 13.05 -16.64 0.89
CA SER A 35 13.22 -18.01 0.35
C SER A 35 12.20 -18.98 0.96
N THR A 36 11.54 -18.60 2.06
CA THR A 36 10.43 -19.33 2.68
C THR A 36 9.34 -18.36 3.11
N LYS A 37 8.11 -18.88 3.30
CA LYS A 37 7.00 -18.08 3.85
C LYS A 37 7.32 -17.47 5.22
N SER A 38 8.05 -18.22 6.06
CA SER A 38 8.49 -17.75 7.38
C SER A 38 9.42 -16.55 7.27
N GLN A 39 10.42 -16.61 6.38
CA GLN A 39 11.31 -15.48 6.12
C GLN A 39 10.56 -14.26 5.58
N ALA A 40 9.63 -14.46 4.63
CA ALA A 40 8.85 -13.35 4.08
C ALA A 40 8.01 -12.64 5.16
N LEU A 41 7.39 -13.40 6.07
CA LEU A 41 6.66 -12.86 7.23
C LEU A 41 7.58 -12.17 8.23
N GLN A 42 8.77 -12.72 8.48
CA GLN A 42 9.74 -12.10 9.38
C GLN A 42 10.18 -10.73 8.85
N SER A 43 10.47 -10.62 7.54
CA SER A 43 10.76 -9.35 6.89
C SER A 43 9.58 -8.37 6.98
N LEU A 44 8.35 -8.86 6.82
CA LEU A 44 7.16 -8.03 6.94
C LEU A 44 6.96 -7.51 8.37
N LEU A 45 7.21 -8.35 9.37
CA LEU A 45 7.15 -7.98 10.78
C LEU A 45 8.19 -6.89 11.10
N GLU A 46 9.44 -7.09 10.67
CA GLU A 46 10.51 -6.10 10.85
C GLU A 46 10.13 -4.75 10.22
N TYR A 47 9.58 -4.77 9.01
CA TYR A 47 9.05 -3.56 8.38
C TYR A 47 7.95 -2.90 9.23
N THR A 48 6.95 -3.65 9.70
CA THR A 48 5.85 -3.09 10.49
C THR A 48 6.33 -2.40 11.78
N GLN A 49 7.42 -2.89 12.37
CA GLN A 49 8.01 -2.34 13.59
C GLN A 49 8.80 -1.04 13.35
N HIS A 50 9.42 -0.87 12.18
CA HIS A 50 10.40 0.21 11.94
C HIS A 50 10.02 1.21 10.84
N HIS A 51 8.96 0.96 10.05
CA HIS A 51 8.63 1.80 8.89
C HIS A 51 8.33 3.27 9.24
N LYS A 52 7.74 3.53 10.40
CA LYS A 52 7.34 4.90 10.81
C LYS A 52 8.52 5.87 10.94
N ASP A 53 9.69 5.37 11.30
CA ASP A 53 10.88 6.21 11.50
C ASP A 53 11.64 6.48 10.19
N ARG A 54 11.32 5.73 9.13
CA ARG A 54 12.08 5.71 7.86
C ARG A 54 11.30 6.26 6.68
N GLU A 55 9.98 6.28 6.76
CA GLU A 55 9.12 6.64 5.64
C GLU A 55 8.52 8.02 5.81
N GLN A 56 8.28 8.67 4.68
CA GLN A 56 7.53 9.91 4.61
C GLN A 56 6.04 9.60 4.53
N SER A 57 5.21 10.47 5.10
CA SER A 57 3.76 10.36 5.03
C SER A 57 3.21 11.15 3.84
N TYR A 58 2.23 10.60 3.15
CA TYR A 58 1.58 11.21 2.00
C TYR A 58 0.06 11.15 2.12
N THR A 59 -0.60 12.17 1.58
CA THR A 59 -2.05 12.24 1.43
C THR A 59 -2.42 12.16 -0.04
N ILE A 60 -3.25 11.18 -0.41
CA ILE A 60 -3.81 11.02 -1.76
C ILE A 60 -5.27 11.45 -1.75
N GLN A 61 -5.62 12.37 -2.65
CA GLN A 61 -7.01 12.70 -2.99
C GLN A 61 -7.38 12.00 -4.29
N TRP A 62 -8.44 11.21 -4.28
CA TRP A 62 -8.80 10.36 -5.42
C TRP A 62 -10.29 10.05 -5.42
N ARG A 63 -10.81 9.51 -6.52
CA ARG A 63 -12.19 8.98 -6.61
C ARG A 63 -12.26 7.74 -7.49
N VAL A 64 -13.34 6.98 -7.36
CA VAL A 64 -13.70 5.95 -8.35
C VAL A 64 -14.15 6.64 -9.64
N ALA A 65 -13.69 6.13 -10.79
CA ALA A 65 -14.04 6.71 -12.09
C ALA A 65 -15.55 6.62 -12.33
N GLY A 66 -16.17 7.75 -12.66
CA GLY A 66 -17.63 7.85 -12.85
C GLY A 66 -18.42 8.13 -11.57
N GLU A 67 -17.80 8.06 -10.40
CA GLU A 67 -18.43 8.41 -9.12
C GLU A 67 -18.12 9.88 -8.74
N PRO A 68 -19.04 10.57 -8.03
CA PRO A 68 -18.83 11.95 -7.62
C PRO A 68 -18.04 12.07 -6.30
N GLU A 69 -17.94 10.99 -5.51
CA GLU A 69 -17.38 11.03 -4.17
C GLU A 69 -15.86 11.19 -4.20
N LEU A 70 -15.34 12.19 -3.48
CA LEU A 70 -13.90 12.39 -3.28
C LEU A 70 -13.45 11.66 -2.01
N HIS A 71 -12.41 10.84 -2.14
CA HIS A 71 -11.80 10.12 -1.04
C HIS A 71 -10.42 10.69 -0.70
N THR A 72 -10.12 10.69 0.59
CA THR A 72 -8.79 10.99 1.13
C THR A 72 -8.20 9.73 1.75
N SER A 73 -7.02 9.33 1.28
CA SER A 73 -6.28 8.19 1.82
C SER A 73 -4.86 8.60 2.22
N TYR A 74 -4.35 8.00 3.30
CA TYR A 74 -3.02 8.27 3.84
C TYR A 74 -2.10 7.08 3.64
N PHE A 75 -0.87 7.35 3.21
CA PHE A 75 0.14 6.34 2.94
C PHE A 75 1.48 6.74 3.54
N SER A 76 2.31 5.74 3.86
CA SER A 76 3.72 5.95 4.18
C SER A 76 4.57 5.22 3.14
N ALA A 77 5.59 5.88 2.59
CA ALA A 77 6.60 5.25 1.75
C ALA A 77 7.84 6.15 1.63
N GLY A 78 8.92 5.62 1.05
CA GLY A 78 10.17 6.37 0.83
C GLY A 78 10.04 7.51 -0.20
N ASN A 79 9.11 7.42 -1.15
CA ASN A 79 8.87 8.44 -2.16
C ASN A 79 7.46 8.33 -2.77
N ILE A 80 7.08 9.32 -3.57
CA ILE A 80 5.77 9.41 -4.23
C ILE A 80 5.45 8.23 -5.17
N LEU A 81 6.44 7.68 -5.87
CA LEU A 81 6.22 6.55 -6.78
C LEU A 81 5.81 5.30 -6.00
N LEU A 82 6.50 5.01 -4.89
CA LEU A 82 6.16 3.89 -4.00
C LEU A 82 4.79 4.06 -3.34
N VAL A 83 4.35 5.28 -3.08
CA VAL A 83 2.99 5.56 -2.60
C VAL A 83 1.95 5.20 -3.67
N LEU A 84 2.18 5.58 -4.92
CA LEU A 84 1.29 5.24 -6.02
C LEU A 84 1.25 3.73 -6.27
N ASP A 85 2.40 3.05 -6.20
CA ASP A 85 2.46 1.59 -6.29
C ASP A 85 1.58 0.93 -5.22
N LYS A 86 1.66 1.40 -3.96
CA LYS A 86 0.80 0.91 -2.88
C LYS A 86 -0.69 1.20 -3.11
N PHE A 87 -1.01 2.37 -3.65
CA PHE A 87 -2.38 2.78 -3.95
C PHE A 87 -3.01 1.94 -5.07
N PHE A 88 -2.29 1.70 -6.17
CA PHE A 88 -2.78 0.95 -7.33
C PHE A 88 -2.64 -0.57 -7.20
N ALA A 89 -1.95 -1.07 -6.18
CA ALA A 89 -1.74 -2.50 -5.97
C ALA A 89 -3.06 -3.30 -6.02
N GLY A 90 -3.14 -4.24 -6.97
CA GLY A 90 -4.32 -5.10 -7.15
C GLY A 90 -5.56 -4.38 -7.69
N ARG A 91 -5.40 -3.22 -8.32
CA ARG A 91 -6.45 -2.46 -9.01
C ARG A 91 -6.07 -2.21 -10.48
N ASP A 92 -7.07 -2.03 -11.32
CA ASP A 92 -6.90 -1.46 -12.64
C ASP A 92 -6.77 0.07 -12.53
N PRO A 93 -5.66 0.68 -12.99
CA PRO A 93 -5.45 2.13 -12.95
C PRO A 93 -6.55 2.95 -13.63
N HIS A 94 -7.29 2.39 -14.58
CA HIS A 94 -8.38 3.07 -15.28
C HIS A 94 -9.66 3.21 -14.45
N THR A 95 -9.77 2.49 -13.33
CA THR A 95 -10.96 2.49 -12.46
C THR A 95 -10.98 3.61 -11.43
N VAL A 96 -9.89 4.36 -11.29
CA VAL A 96 -9.76 5.44 -10.29
C VAL A 96 -9.11 6.67 -10.91
N GLN A 97 -9.43 7.84 -10.36
CA GLN A 97 -8.85 9.12 -10.75
C GLN A 97 -8.14 9.73 -9.55
N VAL A 98 -6.83 9.95 -9.67
CA VAL A 98 -6.01 10.62 -8.66
C VAL A 98 -5.94 12.11 -8.97
N TYR A 99 -6.34 12.95 -8.02
CA TYR A 99 -6.33 14.41 -8.18
C TYR A 99 -5.04 15.03 -7.66
N SER A 100 -4.56 14.57 -6.51
CA SER A 100 -3.36 15.11 -5.89
C SER A 100 -2.70 14.08 -5.00
N VAL A 101 -1.38 14.13 -4.96
CA VAL A 101 -0.56 13.44 -3.97
C VAL A 101 0.30 14.48 -3.27
N THR A 102 0.12 14.62 -1.97
CA THR A 102 0.80 15.64 -1.17
C THR A 102 1.73 14.95 -0.17
N LEU A 103 2.99 15.38 -0.10
CA LEU A 103 3.90 15.01 0.97
C LEU A 103 3.49 15.77 2.24
N ASN A 104 3.23 15.05 3.32
CA ASN A 104 2.86 15.64 4.60
C ASN A 104 4.14 16.14 5.29
N PRO A 105 4.14 17.38 5.83
CA PRO A 105 5.29 17.90 6.57
C PRO A 105 5.58 17.04 7.80
N LEU A 106 6.86 16.81 8.09
CA LEU A 106 7.29 16.20 9.35
C LEU A 106 6.88 17.13 10.50
N SER A 107 6.21 16.58 11.52
CA SER A 107 5.95 17.29 12.78
C SER A 107 7.11 17.11 13.76
#